data_AF-A0A9D4E171-F1
#
_entry.id   AF-A0A9D4E171-F1
#
_cell.length_a   1.000
_cell.length_b   1.000
_cell.length_c   1.000
_cell.angle_alpha   90.00
_cell.angle_beta   90.00
_cell.angle_gamma   90.00
#
_symmetry.space_group_name_H-M   'P 1'
#
loop_
_entity.id
_entity.type
_entity.pdbx_description
1 polymer ?
#
loop_
_entity_poly.entity_id
_entity_poly.type
_entity_poly.pdbx_seq_one_letter_code
_entity_poly.pdbx_strand_id
1 'polypeptide(L)'
;MAARGPMSKVELRISCRKLKNRDTMSKSDPCAVLFMETGGTWVEMGRTENVQNCLDPDFAKCYTVEYMFEQVQKVKVAVYDLDNNTPQLGDDDFLGQIECSLGQIVAGRPFMKALEDKKGKPIGESKILIRSEEVKDGGEVAMCTFFARKLENKDFMGKSDPYLEILKQSSDGGWLVVHRTEVVKNNLNPRWRPFQLPLQSLCGGDKTRTVKFDVYDWDSDGSHDIIGGFTTTVQELIDAPTGKEFPCINQEKKAKKKKYENSGYVGVDSFKVQKVASFLEYIYGGMQINFTVGVDFTGSNGDPRQPQSLHYINPYQPNQYQQAIQAVGAVCQDYDTDKLFPALGFGAKLADGQVSHEFAMNFNPQNPYCAGIHGILEAYQNCIIKVQLWGPTNAAPIIYHVARFADAAQREEQAKGAH
;
A
#
# COMPACT_ATOMS: atom_id res chain seq x y z
N MET A 1 16.37 1.57 12.58
CA MET A 1 15.64 2.03 11.39
C MET A 1 14.33 1.27 11.34
N ALA A 2 13.18 1.93 11.46
CA ALA A 2 11.90 1.26 11.23
C ALA A 2 11.91 0.70 9.79
N ALA A 3 11.45 -0.53 9.61
CA ALA A 3 11.28 -1.09 8.27
C ALA A 3 10.39 -0.13 7.46
N ARG A 4 10.87 0.34 6.29
CA ARG A 4 10.04 1.12 5.38
C ARG A 4 8.85 0.24 4.98
N GLY A 5 7.63 0.73 5.20
CA GLY A 5 6.39 0.04 4.80
C GLY A 5 6.34 -0.18 3.29
N PRO A 6 5.35 -0.95 2.80
CA PRO A 6 5.13 -1.12 1.37
C PRO A 6 4.89 0.25 0.71
N MET A 7 5.69 0.57 -0.29
CA MET A 7 5.69 1.86 -0.98
C MET A 7 5.40 1.65 -2.45
N SER A 8 4.45 2.40 -3.00
CA SER A 8 4.20 2.48 -4.45
C SER A 8 4.73 3.82 -4.98
N LYS A 9 4.87 3.95 -6.29
CA LYS A 9 5.13 5.23 -6.94
C LYS A 9 3.91 5.61 -7.77
N VAL A 10 3.57 6.89 -7.77
CA VAL A 10 2.41 7.41 -8.51
C VAL A 10 2.86 8.58 -9.38
N GLU A 11 2.47 8.55 -10.65
CA GLU A 11 2.56 9.68 -11.56
C GLU A 11 1.30 10.55 -11.46
N LEU A 12 1.49 11.85 -11.27
CA LEU A 12 0.44 12.86 -11.23
C LEU A 12 0.49 13.71 -12.50
N ARG A 13 -0.62 13.74 -13.24
CA ARG A 13 -0.82 14.57 -14.43
C ARG A 13 -1.84 15.65 -14.12
N ILE A 14 -1.43 16.89 -14.28
CA ILE A 14 -2.21 18.06 -13.90
C ILE A 14 -2.81 18.70 -15.15
N SER A 15 -4.05 19.18 -15.02
CA SER A 15 -4.70 20.02 -16.00
C SER A 15 -5.59 21.03 -15.28
N CYS A 16 -5.78 22.20 -15.87
CA CYS A 16 -6.68 23.22 -15.33
C CYS A 16 -7.75 23.57 -16.35
N ARG A 17 -8.90 24.03 -15.87
CA ARG A 17 -10.00 24.50 -16.72
C ARG A 17 -10.54 25.82 -16.21
N LYS A 18 -10.94 26.68 -17.15
CA LYS A 18 -11.55 27.99 -16.90
C LYS A 18 -10.73 28.86 -15.93
N LEU A 19 -9.40 28.85 -16.08
CA LEU A 19 -8.53 29.72 -15.30
C LEU A 19 -8.96 31.19 -15.48
N LYS A 20 -8.93 31.95 -14.39
CA LYS A 20 -9.19 33.38 -14.44
C LYS A 20 -8.07 34.07 -15.21
N ASN A 21 -8.40 34.74 -16.31
CA ASN A 21 -7.44 35.55 -17.04
C ASN A 21 -6.95 36.70 -16.15
N ARG A 22 -5.63 36.85 -16.02
CA ARG A 22 -5.00 37.98 -15.32
C ARG A 22 -4.40 39.00 -16.27
N ASP A 23 -4.15 38.60 -17.50
CA ASP A 23 -3.65 39.46 -18.54
C ASP A 23 -4.66 40.46 -19.08
N THR A 24 -4.14 41.64 -19.45
CA THR A 24 -4.92 42.73 -20.04
C THR A 24 -4.98 42.68 -21.57
N MET A 25 -3.96 42.12 -22.23
CA MET A 25 -3.87 42.06 -23.71
C MET A 25 -3.67 40.64 -24.27
N SER A 26 -3.50 39.63 -23.41
CA SER A 26 -3.29 38.22 -23.74
C SER A 26 -4.14 37.32 -22.85
N LYS A 27 -3.96 36.00 -22.99
CA LYS A 27 -4.38 35.03 -21.98
C LYS A 27 -3.15 34.65 -21.17
N SER A 28 -3.38 34.32 -19.90
CA SER A 28 -2.37 33.75 -19.01
C SER A 28 -1.56 32.59 -19.62
N ASP A 29 -0.29 32.50 -19.22
CA ASP A 29 0.71 31.47 -19.49
C ASP A 29 0.92 30.57 -18.25
N PRO A 30 -0.07 29.72 -17.90
CA PRO A 30 -0.06 29.00 -16.64
C PRO A 30 1.09 28.00 -16.49
N CYS A 31 1.57 27.88 -15.26
CA CYS A 31 2.48 26.84 -14.75
C CYS A 31 1.94 26.30 -13.42
N ALA A 32 1.87 24.98 -13.28
CA ALA A 32 1.51 24.33 -12.02
C ALA A 32 2.78 23.97 -11.22
N VAL A 33 2.71 24.13 -9.90
CA VAL A 33 3.78 23.84 -8.95
C VAL A 33 3.25 22.88 -7.90
N LEU A 34 3.89 21.72 -7.77
CA LEU A 34 3.54 20.70 -6.78
C LEU A 34 4.37 20.90 -5.51
N PHE A 35 3.70 20.93 -4.36
CA PHE A 35 4.31 20.91 -3.04
C PHE A 35 3.80 19.72 -2.22
N MET A 36 4.68 19.14 -1.41
CA MET A 36 4.31 18.15 -0.40
C MET A 36 4.77 18.58 0.98
N GLU A 37 3.98 18.27 2.01
CA GLU A 37 4.34 18.60 3.39
C GLU A 37 5.34 17.56 3.93
N THR A 38 6.49 18.03 4.44
CA THR A 38 7.48 17.21 5.15
C THR A 38 7.86 17.91 6.45
N GLY A 39 7.63 17.24 7.59
CA GLY A 39 7.94 17.82 8.90
C GLY A 39 7.21 19.14 9.19
N GLY A 40 5.99 19.30 8.68
CA GLY A 40 5.19 20.54 8.84
C GLY A 40 5.59 21.70 7.91
N THR A 41 6.52 21.48 6.97
CA THR A 41 6.92 22.48 5.98
C THR A 41 6.57 22.03 4.57
N TRP A 42 6.09 22.95 3.74
CA TRP A 42 5.85 22.69 2.32
C TRP A 42 7.17 22.67 1.54
N VAL A 43 7.43 21.57 0.85
CA VAL A 43 8.60 21.38 -0.01
C VAL A 43 8.16 21.37 -1.47
N GLU A 44 8.81 22.17 -2.32
CA GLU A 44 8.56 22.17 -3.77
C GLU A 44 9.09 20.87 -4.39
N MET A 45 8.20 20.09 -4.99
CA MET A 45 8.54 18.85 -5.71
C MET A 45 8.88 19.12 -7.18
N GLY A 46 8.40 20.24 -7.72
CA GLY A 46 8.78 20.76 -9.03
C GLY A 46 7.67 21.57 -9.70
N ARG A 47 7.95 22.02 -10.92
CA ARG A 47 7.06 22.84 -11.76
C ARG A 47 6.79 22.16 -13.10
N THR A 48 5.60 22.35 -13.66
CA THR A 48 5.31 21.98 -15.06
C THR A 48 6.01 22.93 -16.03
N GLU A 49 5.91 22.66 -17.33
CA GLU A 49 6.14 23.66 -18.35
C GLU A 49 5.07 24.77 -18.34
N ASN A 50 5.34 25.85 -19.07
CA ASN A 50 4.44 26.99 -19.24
C ASN A 50 3.62 26.76 -20.51
N VAL A 51 2.30 26.81 -20.38
CA VAL A 51 1.40 26.63 -21.53
C VAL A 51 0.94 28.00 -22.01
N GLN A 52 1.50 28.48 -23.12
CA GLN A 52 1.26 29.84 -23.58
C GLN A 52 -0.19 30.11 -23.96
N ASN A 53 -0.71 31.27 -23.54
CA ASN A 53 -2.00 31.83 -23.89
C ASN A 53 -3.18 30.87 -23.71
N CYS A 54 -3.22 30.16 -22.58
CA CYS A 54 -4.15 29.06 -22.35
C CYS A 54 -4.81 29.12 -20.98
N LEU A 55 -6.16 29.20 -20.95
CA LEU A 55 -6.94 29.16 -19.70
C LEU A 55 -7.44 27.75 -19.35
N ASP A 56 -7.15 26.77 -20.21
CA ASP A 56 -7.55 25.38 -20.06
C ASP A 56 -6.36 24.43 -20.29
N PRO A 57 -5.20 24.63 -19.61
CA PRO A 57 -3.99 23.90 -19.92
C PRO A 57 -4.10 22.41 -19.57
N ASP A 58 -3.54 21.58 -20.45
CA ASP A 58 -3.17 20.20 -20.17
C ASP A 58 -1.64 20.13 -20.15
N PHE A 59 -1.07 19.92 -18.96
CA PHE A 59 0.39 19.91 -18.80
C PHE A 59 0.97 18.55 -19.22
N ALA A 60 2.01 18.57 -20.03
CA ALA A 60 2.74 17.39 -20.49
C ALA A 60 3.62 16.80 -19.39
N LYS A 61 4.29 17.65 -18.58
CA LYS A 61 5.13 17.18 -17.48
C LYS A 61 4.27 16.56 -16.37
N CYS A 62 4.66 15.37 -15.94
CA CYS A 62 4.09 14.69 -14.78
C CYS A 62 5.02 14.80 -13.57
N TYR A 63 4.45 14.54 -12.39
CA TYR A 63 5.20 14.41 -11.14
C TYR A 63 5.18 12.97 -10.67
N THR A 64 6.34 12.39 -10.39
CA THR A 64 6.42 11.07 -9.77
C THR A 64 6.66 11.24 -8.27
N VAL A 65 5.75 10.70 -7.45
CA VAL A 65 5.82 10.77 -5.97
C VAL A 65 5.72 9.39 -5.35
N GLU A 66 6.31 9.21 -4.17
CA GLU A 66 6.14 8.01 -3.36
C GLU A 66 4.77 8.03 -2.68
N TYR A 67 4.07 6.91 -2.70
CA TYR A 67 2.77 6.71 -2.08
C TYR A 67 2.87 5.67 -0.96
N MET A 68 2.39 6.07 0.22
CA MET A 68 2.35 5.30 1.46
C MET A 68 0.93 5.33 1.98
N PHE A 69 0.20 4.22 1.82
CA PHE A 69 -1.21 4.11 2.20
C PHE A 69 -1.44 4.51 3.66
N GLU A 70 -0.54 4.12 4.55
CA GLU A 70 -0.65 4.33 5.99
C GLU A 70 -0.42 5.78 6.45
N GLN A 71 -0.14 6.71 5.53
CA GLN A 71 0.16 8.11 5.86
C GLN A 71 -0.78 9.08 5.15
N VAL A 72 -1.22 10.10 5.87
CA VAL A 72 -1.85 11.27 5.26
C VAL A 72 -0.76 12.16 4.66
N GLN A 73 -0.44 11.91 3.39
CA GLN A 73 0.53 12.71 2.65
C GLN A 73 -0.14 13.96 2.08
N LYS A 74 0.07 15.12 2.72
CA LYS A 74 -0.54 16.38 2.24
C LYS A 74 0.13 16.88 0.96
N VAL A 75 -0.71 17.30 0.03
CA VAL A 75 -0.36 17.82 -1.29
C VAL A 75 -0.98 19.20 -1.46
N LYS A 76 -0.15 20.14 -1.93
CA LYS A 76 -0.61 21.44 -2.40
C LYS A 76 -0.20 21.61 -3.85
N VAL A 77 -1.13 22.05 -4.70
CA VAL A 77 -0.81 22.46 -6.06
C VAL A 77 -1.18 23.93 -6.21
N ALA A 78 -0.20 24.75 -6.57
CA ALA A 78 -0.40 26.16 -6.87
C ALA A 78 -0.18 26.42 -8.36
N VAL A 79 -0.99 27.29 -8.95
CA VAL A 79 -0.92 27.66 -10.37
C VAL A 79 -0.58 29.15 -10.45
N TYR A 80 0.41 29.46 -11.28
CA TYR A 80 0.94 30.81 -11.49
C TYR A 80 0.89 31.16 -12.97
N ASP A 81 0.75 32.44 -13.25
CA ASP A 81 0.93 33.07 -14.55
C ASP A 81 2.40 33.50 -14.65
N LEU A 82 3.18 32.87 -15.53
CA LEU A 82 4.61 33.14 -15.64
C LEU A 82 4.87 34.08 -16.82
N ASP A 83 4.63 35.37 -16.60
CA ASP A 83 4.76 36.42 -17.64
C ASP A 83 6.20 36.86 -17.89
N ASN A 84 7.13 36.48 -17.00
CA ASN A 84 8.49 36.99 -16.99
C ASN A 84 9.55 35.87 -17.11
N ASN A 85 10.67 36.19 -17.75
CA ASN A 85 11.84 35.29 -17.87
C ASN A 85 12.60 35.08 -16.53
N THR A 86 12.01 35.43 -15.39
CA THR A 86 12.62 35.26 -14.08
C THR A 86 12.18 33.93 -13.44
N PRO A 87 13.09 33.13 -12.88
CA PRO A 87 12.75 31.82 -12.29
C PRO A 87 12.05 31.91 -10.91
N GLN A 88 11.69 33.11 -10.44
CA GLN A 88 11.27 33.38 -9.06
C GLN A 88 9.75 33.64 -8.98
N LEU A 89 9.03 32.77 -8.25
CA LEU A 89 7.56 32.81 -8.05
C LEU A 89 7.02 34.05 -7.28
N GLY A 90 7.89 35.00 -6.94
CA GLY A 90 7.54 36.20 -6.16
C GLY A 90 6.93 37.31 -7.00
N ASP A 91 7.28 37.35 -8.29
CA ASP A 91 6.87 38.38 -9.25
C ASP A 91 5.75 37.90 -10.20
N ASP A 92 5.32 36.65 -10.04
CA ASP A 92 4.38 35.95 -10.92
C ASP A 92 2.93 36.05 -10.42
N ASP A 93 1.99 36.13 -11.37
CA ASP A 93 0.58 36.37 -11.05
C ASP A 93 -0.11 35.09 -10.56
N PHE A 94 -0.53 35.07 -9.30
CA PHE A 94 -1.14 33.89 -8.68
C PHE A 94 -2.55 33.61 -9.24
N LEU A 95 -2.70 32.44 -9.88
CA LEU A 95 -3.95 32.01 -10.53
C LEU A 95 -4.85 31.16 -9.60
N GLY A 96 -4.26 30.49 -8.61
CA GLY A 96 -5.00 29.76 -7.58
C GLY A 96 -4.23 28.58 -6.99
N GLN A 97 -4.77 27.94 -5.96
CA GLN A 97 -4.21 26.73 -5.39
C GLN A 97 -5.29 25.74 -4.93
N ILE A 98 -4.86 24.51 -4.66
CA ILE A 98 -5.60 23.54 -3.86
C ILE A 98 -4.70 22.95 -2.78
N GLU A 99 -5.30 22.54 -1.66
CA GLU A 99 -4.70 21.63 -0.69
C GLU A 99 -5.59 20.38 -0.55
N CYS A 100 -4.98 19.20 -0.50
CA CYS A 100 -5.64 17.90 -0.39
C CYS A 100 -4.63 16.85 0.13
N SER A 101 -5.06 15.60 0.27
CA SER A 101 -4.12 14.48 0.48
C SER A 101 -3.83 13.75 -0.83
N LEU A 102 -2.69 13.07 -0.91
CA LEU A 102 -2.40 12.16 -2.02
C LEU A 102 -3.43 11.01 -2.10
N GLY A 103 -3.96 10.56 -0.95
CA GLY A 103 -5.06 9.59 -0.86
C GLY A 103 -6.30 10.02 -1.65
N GLN A 104 -6.71 11.29 -1.50
CA GLN A 104 -7.84 11.86 -2.25
C GLN A 104 -7.58 11.88 -3.76
N ILE A 105 -6.34 12.18 -4.17
CA ILE A 105 -5.96 12.19 -5.58
C ILE A 105 -6.00 10.79 -6.18
N VAL A 106 -5.50 9.77 -5.48
CA VAL A 106 -5.51 8.38 -5.98
C VAL A 106 -6.91 7.78 -5.99
N ALA A 107 -7.79 8.19 -5.08
CA ALA A 107 -9.17 7.72 -5.02
C ALA A 107 -10.14 8.45 -6.00
N GLY A 108 -9.86 9.71 -6.40
CA GLY A 108 -10.88 10.59 -7.03
C GLY A 108 -11.20 10.43 -8.53
N ARG A 109 -10.34 9.82 -9.36
CA ARG A 109 -10.59 9.37 -10.77
C ARG A 109 -11.55 10.18 -11.69
N PRO A 110 -11.09 11.23 -12.40
CA PRO A 110 -9.99 12.11 -12.03
C PRO A 110 -10.36 12.89 -10.76
N PHE A 111 -9.38 13.18 -9.92
CA PHE A 111 -9.60 14.09 -8.81
C PHE A 111 -9.83 15.50 -9.34
N MET A 112 -10.94 16.13 -8.94
CA MET A 112 -11.31 17.47 -9.39
C MET A 112 -11.57 18.36 -8.17
N LYS A 113 -11.03 19.57 -8.19
CA LYS A 113 -11.27 20.56 -7.13
C LYS A 113 -11.27 21.97 -7.69
N ALA A 114 -12.09 22.85 -7.12
CA ALA A 114 -12.07 24.28 -7.45
C ALA A 114 -10.75 24.91 -6.97
N LEU A 115 -10.18 25.81 -7.76
CA LEU A 115 -9.01 26.58 -7.34
C LEU A 115 -9.43 27.67 -6.36
N GLU A 116 -8.64 27.84 -5.32
CA GLU A 116 -8.87 28.80 -4.24
C GLU A 116 -7.77 29.87 -4.22
N ASP A 117 -8.11 31.06 -3.71
CA ASP A 117 -7.11 32.08 -3.42
C ASP A 117 -6.28 31.73 -2.18
N LYS A 118 -5.28 32.56 -1.84
CA LYS A 118 -4.44 32.35 -0.64
C LYS A 118 -5.22 32.40 0.68
N LYS A 119 -6.50 32.80 0.67
CA LYS A 119 -7.40 32.86 1.83
C LYS A 119 -8.44 31.73 1.80
N GLY A 120 -8.35 30.78 0.86
CA GLY A 120 -9.28 29.66 0.73
C GLY A 120 -10.60 30.01 0.04
N LYS A 121 -10.70 31.17 -0.63
CA LYS A 121 -11.92 31.55 -1.36
C LYS A 121 -11.87 31.01 -2.79
N PRO A 122 -12.93 30.34 -3.29
CA PRO A 122 -13.00 29.89 -4.68
C PRO A 122 -12.78 31.01 -5.71
N ILE A 123 -12.01 30.73 -6.77
CA ILE A 123 -11.68 31.68 -7.85
C ILE A 123 -12.56 31.42 -9.07
N GLY A 124 -13.74 32.06 -9.08
CA GLY A 124 -14.69 31.95 -10.19
C GLY A 124 -15.03 30.49 -10.50
N GLU A 125 -14.92 30.08 -11.76
CA GLU A 125 -15.13 28.70 -12.21
C GLU A 125 -13.82 27.92 -12.39
N SER A 126 -12.70 28.50 -11.96
CA SER A 126 -11.36 27.91 -12.13
C SER A 126 -11.29 26.60 -11.35
N LYS A 127 -10.87 25.53 -12.03
CA LYS A 127 -10.73 24.21 -11.42
C LYS A 127 -9.48 23.51 -11.91
N ILE A 128 -8.97 22.64 -11.05
CA ILE A 128 -7.85 21.75 -11.34
C ILE A 128 -8.37 20.31 -11.41
N LEU A 129 -7.83 19.55 -12.36
CA LEU A 129 -8.05 18.11 -12.49
C LEU A 129 -6.69 17.42 -12.41
N ILE A 130 -6.59 16.44 -11.53
CA ILE A 130 -5.39 15.64 -11.33
C ILE A 130 -5.73 14.18 -11.64
N ARG A 131 -5.05 13.64 -12.65
CA ARG A 131 -5.05 12.19 -12.94
C ARG A 131 -3.85 11.56 -12.27
N SER A 132 -4.07 10.43 -11.62
CA SER A 132 -3.01 9.63 -11.02
C SER A 132 -2.93 8.27 -11.70
N GLU A 133 -1.71 7.79 -11.90
CA GLU A 133 -1.42 6.45 -12.40
C GLU A 133 -0.32 5.83 -11.54
N GLU A 134 -0.45 4.55 -11.18
CA GLU A 134 0.64 3.84 -10.49
C GLU A 134 1.79 3.56 -11.46
N VAL A 135 3.00 3.93 -11.06
CA VAL A 135 4.23 3.54 -11.74
C VAL A 135 4.57 2.12 -11.30
N LYS A 136 4.29 1.17 -12.18
CA LYS A 136 4.52 -0.26 -11.91
C LYS A 136 5.91 -0.69 -12.35
N ASP A 137 6.66 -1.25 -11.39
CA ASP A 137 7.85 -2.05 -11.67
C ASP A 137 7.49 -3.54 -11.63
N GLY A 138 6.74 -3.98 -12.65
CA GLY A 138 6.22 -5.34 -12.75
C GLY A 138 4.91 -5.55 -11.96
N GLY A 139 4.16 -6.58 -12.34
CA GLY A 139 2.87 -6.95 -11.73
C GLY A 139 2.59 -8.45 -11.81
N GLU A 140 3.67 -9.22 -12.00
CA GLU A 140 3.63 -10.67 -12.12
C GLU A 140 4.44 -11.29 -10.98
N VAL A 141 3.90 -12.34 -10.37
CA VAL A 141 4.60 -13.17 -9.40
C VAL A 141 4.69 -14.59 -9.92
N ALA A 142 5.84 -15.23 -9.69
CA ALA A 142 6.04 -16.65 -9.91
C ALA A 142 5.67 -17.42 -8.64
N MET A 143 4.73 -18.36 -8.76
CA MET A 143 4.36 -19.36 -7.76
C MET A 143 5.24 -20.59 -7.98
N CYS A 144 6.16 -20.83 -7.06
CA CYS A 144 7.25 -21.79 -7.24
C CYS A 144 7.10 -23.00 -6.31
N THR A 145 7.36 -24.19 -6.81
CA THR A 145 7.50 -25.42 -6.01
C THR A 145 8.63 -26.25 -6.60
N PHE A 146 9.69 -26.41 -5.82
CA PHE A 146 10.91 -27.11 -6.22
C PHE A 146 11.20 -28.29 -5.29
N PHE A 147 11.87 -29.28 -5.84
CA PHE A 147 12.42 -30.41 -5.10
C PHE A 147 13.83 -30.73 -5.60
N ALA A 148 14.55 -31.56 -4.88
CA ALA A 148 15.74 -32.20 -5.41
C ALA A 148 15.72 -33.70 -5.12
N ARG A 149 16.53 -34.45 -5.86
CA ARG A 149 16.70 -35.88 -5.67
C ARG A 149 18.13 -36.32 -5.90
N LYS A 150 18.52 -37.38 -5.20
CA LYS A 150 19.85 -38.00 -5.31
C LYS A 150 20.98 -36.98 -5.16
N LEU A 151 20.80 -36.00 -4.28
CA LEU A 151 21.85 -35.02 -4.00
C LEU A 151 23.11 -35.73 -3.48
N GLU A 152 24.27 -35.23 -3.87
CA GLU A 152 25.53 -35.71 -3.35
C GLU A 152 25.67 -35.32 -1.87
N ASN A 153 25.97 -36.30 -1.02
CA ASN A 153 26.20 -36.05 0.41
C ASN A 153 27.53 -35.34 0.64
N LYS A 154 27.56 -34.29 1.46
CA LYS A 154 28.80 -33.61 1.89
C LYS A 154 29.16 -33.89 3.35
N ASP A 155 28.21 -34.35 4.16
CA ASP A 155 28.45 -34.67 5.56
C ASP A 155 29.18 -36.01 5.79
N PHE A 156 30.09 -36.00 6.77
CA PHE A 156 30.79 -37.21 7.22
C PHE A 156 29.93 -38.09 8.15
N MET A 157 29.07 -37.48 8.97
CA MET A 157 28.12 -38.17 9.86
C MET A 157 26.70 -37.65 9.63
N GLY A 158 25.94 -38.36 8.81
CA GLY A 158 24.59 -37.98 8.40
C GLY A 158 24.47 -37.87 6.88
N LYS A 159 23.40 -37.21 6.44
CA LYS A 159 23.23 -36.74 5.07
C LYS A 159 23.21 -35.22 5.11
N SER A 160 23.55 -34.61 3.97
CA SER A 160 23.39 -33.17 3.76
C SER A 160 22.05 -32.61 4.23
N ASP A 161 22.11 -31.36 4.66
CA ASP A 161 21.06 -30.45 5.07
C ASP A 161 20.79 -29.41 3.94
N PRO A 162 20.22 -29.80 2.79
CA PRO A 162 20.19 -28.92 1.62
C PRO A 162 19.22 -27.75 1.72
N TYR A 163 19.64 -26.62 1.15
CA TYR A 163 18.79 -25.48 0.79
C TYR A 163 19.09 -24.99 -0.64
N LEU A 164 18.12 -24.32 -1.26
CA LEU A 164 18.20 -23.79 -2.62
C LEU A 164 18.31 -22.27 -2.59
N GLU A 165 19.28 -21.74 -3.34
CA GLU A 165 19.40 -20.32 -3.68
C GLU A 165 19.00 -20.08 -5.13
N ILE A 166 18.22 -19.02 -5.36
CA ILE A 166 17.87 -18.54 -6.69
C ILE A 166 18.56 -17.20 -6.89
N LEU A 167 19.29 -17.06 -8.00
CA LEU A 167 20.13 -15.91 -8.27
C LEU A 167 19.79 -15.29 -9.63
N LYS A 168 19.66 -13.96 -9.63
CA LYS A 168 19.50 -13.13 -10.82
C LYS A 168 20.85 -12.62 -11.29
N GLN A 169 21.05 -12.55 -12.60
CA GLN A 169 22.23 -11.91 -13.16
C GLN A 169 22.11 -10.37 -13.08
N SER A 170 23.10 -9.74 -12.45
CA SER A 170 23.24 -8.29 -12.33
C SER A 170 23.82 -7.68 -13.61
N SER A 171 23.71 -6.36 -13.76
CA SER A 171 24.21 -5.62 -14.94
C SER A 171 25.72 -5.65 -15.08
N ASP A 172 26.45 -5.84 -13.98
CA ASP A 172 27.90 -6.03 -13.94
C ASP A 172 28.34 -7.49 -14.26
N GLY A 173 27.37 -8.36 -14.59
CA GLY A 173 27.61 -9.78 -14.85
C GLY A 173 27.69 -10.65 -13.59
N GLY A 174 27.63 -10.05 -12.39
CA GLY A 174 27.58 -10.76 -11.12
C GLY A 174 26.25 -11.49 -10.88
N TRP A 175 26.21 -12.33 -9.85
CA TRP A 175 25.00 -13.04 -9.41
C TRP A 175 24.50 -12.48 -8.10
N LEU A 176 23.22 -12.11 -8.05
CA LEU A 176 22.56 -11.61 -6.85
C LEU A 176 21.56 -12.65 -6.37
N VAL A 177 21.67 -13.09 -5.11
CA VAL A 177 20.67 -13.97 -4.48
C VAL A 177 19.36 -13.21 -4.32
N VAL A 178 18.29 -13.73 -4.91
CA VAL A 178 16.94 -13.14 -4.85
C VAL A 178 15.97 -13.97 -4.01
N HIS A 179 16.32 -15.23 -3.74
CA HIS A 179 15.57 -16.09 -2.85
C HIS A 179 16.47 -17.17 -2.24
N ARG A 180 16.14 -17.58 -1.02
CA ARG A 180 16.72 -18.74 -0.34
C ARG A 180 15.58 -19.51 0.35
N THR A 181 15.52 -20.82 0.11
CA THR A 181 14.53 -21.69 0.75
C THR A 181 14.90 -22.00 2.20
N GLU A 182 14.03 -22.71 2.91
CA GLU A 182 14.41 -23.34 4.17
C GLU A 182 15.45 -24.46 3.97
N VAL A 183 16.17 -24.76 5.06
CA VAL A 183 17.08 -25.90 5.18
C VAL A 183 16.28 -27.15 5.51
N VAL A 184 16.49 -28.22 4.74
CA VAL A 184 15.84 -29.52 4.99
C VAL A 184 16.88 -30.49 5.54
N LYS A 185 16.82 -30.77 6.85
CA LYS A 185 17.87 -31.55 7.52
C LYS A 185 17.90 -33.03 7.12
N ASN A 186 19.12 -33.58 7.00
CA ASN A 186 19.46 -34.99 6.82
C ASN A 186 18.71 -35.63 5.64
N ASN A 187 18.71 -34.97 4.48
CA ASN A 187 17.86 -35.33 3.35
C ASN A 187 18.50 -35.08 1.98
N LEU A 188 18.79 -36.15 1.24
CA LEU A 188 19.30 -36.06 -0.14
C LEU A 188 18.19 -35.95 -1.22
N ASN A 189 16.92 -35.90 -0.81
CA ASN A 189 15.76 -35.77 -1.68
C ASN A 189 14.77 -34.73 -1.11
N PRO A 190 15.21 -33.49 -0.86
CA PRO A 190 14.38 -32.47 -0.23
C PRO A 190 13.22 -32.07 -1.14
N ARG A 191 12.10 -31.73 -0.52
CA ARG A 191 11.00 -30.97 -1.12
C ARG A 191 10.87 -29.69 -0.31
N TRP A 192 11.13 -28.54 -0.91
CA TRP A 192 11.03 -27.26 -0.22
C TRP A 192 9.59 -26.75 -0.25
N ARG A 193 9.23 -25.91 0.73
CA ARG A 193 7.91 -25.30 0.82
C ARG A 193 7.64 -24.43 -0.41
N PRO A 194 6.39 -24.40 -0.92
CA PRO A 194 6.02 -23.46 -1.96
C PRO A 194 6.27 -22.00 -1.54
N PHE A 195 6.73 -21.18 -2.48
CA PHE A 195 7.01 -19.76 -2.26
C PHE A 195 6.62 -18.91 -3.47
N GLN A 196 6.56 -17.59 -3.26
CA GLN A 196 6.26 -16.62 -4.31
C GLN A 196 7.44 -15.68 -4.53
N LEU A 197 7.71 -15.32 -5.80
CA LEU A 197 8.74 -14.34 -6.14
C LEU A 197 8.23 -13.33 -7.18
N PRO A 198 8.40 -12.02 -6.96
CA PRO A 198 8.15 -11.03 -8.01
C PRO A 198 9.04 -11.29 -9.23
N LEU A 199 8.44 -11.24 -10.43
CA LEU A 199 9.19 -11.47 -11.68
C LEU A 199 10.27 -10.40 -11.91
N GLN A 200 10.03 -9.18 -11.43
CA GLN A 200 11.02 -8.10 -11.45
C GLN A 200 12.27 -8.44 -10.62
N SER A 201 12.08 -9.05 -9.45
CA SER A 201 13.17 -9.55 -8.62
C SER A 201 13.88 -10.74 -9.27
N LEU A 202 13.13 -11.66 -9.86
CA LEU A 202 13.67 -12.91 -10.41
C LEU A 202 14.48 -12.70 -11.71
N CYS A 203 13.93 -11.96 -12.68
CA CYS A 203 14.55 -11.77 -13.99
C CYS A 203 14.49 -10.32 -14.52
N GLY A 204 13.95 -9.38 -13.74
CA GLY A 204 13.75 -8.00 -14.20
C GLY A 204 12.64 -7.86 -15.23
N GLY A 205 11.63 -8.74 -15.18
CA GLY A 205 10.49 -8.75 -16.10
C GLY A 205 10.75 -9.47 -17.43
N ASP A 206 12.01 -9.67 -17.81
CA ASP A 206 12.38 -10.41 -19.02
C ASP A 206 12.47 -11.92 -18.74
N LYS A 207 11.45 -12.66 -19.16
CA LYS A 207 11.32 -14.11 -18.95
C LYS A 207 12.41 -14.93 -19.66
N THR A 208 13.13 -14.34 -20.61
CA THR A 208 14.20 -15.01 -21.37
C THR A 208 15.57 -14.88 -20.74
N ARG A 209 15.73 -14.03 -19.70
CA ARG A 209 17.02 -13.87 -19.02
C ARG A 209 17.36 -15.10 -18.19
N THR A 210 18.66 -15.41 -18.19
CA THR A 210 19.22 -16.51 -17.42
C THR A 210 19.08 -16.27 -15.92
N VAL A 211 18.59 -17.28 -15.22
CA VAL A 211 18.51 -17.38 -13.76
C VAL A 211 19.34 -18.57 -13.32
N LYS A 212 20.05 -18.44 -12.21
CA LYS A 212 20.88 -19.49 -11.62
C LYS A 212 20.22 -20.05 -10.36
N PHE A 213 20.37 -21.36 -10.19
CA PHE A 213 19.83 -22.13 -9.07
C PHE A 213 20.97 -22.92 -8.46
N ASP A 214 21.38 -22.58 -7.24
CA ASP A 214 22.48 -23.23 -6.53
C ASP A 214 21.94 -23.95 -5.29
N VAL A 215 22.33 -25.21 -5.11
CA VAL A 215 22.01 -26.01 -3.93
C VAL A 215 23.24 -26.11 -3.05
N TYR A 216 23.07 -25.75 -1.79
CA TYR A 216 24.09 -25.77 -0.77
C TYR A 216 23.73 -26.76 0.33
N ASP A 217 24.76 -27.30 0.97
CA ASP A 217 24.68 -28.01 2.23
C ASP A 217 24.84 -27.03 3.39
N TRP A 218 23.96 -27.07 4.38
CA TRP A 218 24.03 -26.16 5.52
C TRP A 218 24.97 -26.71 6.59
N ASP A 219 26.12 -26.07 6.78
CA ASP A 219 27.00 -26.31 7.94
C ASP A 219 26.78 -25.31 9.08
N SER A 220 26.76 -25.83 10.32
CA SER A 220 26.52 -25.01 11.52
C SER A 220 27.59 -23.96 11.83
N ASP A 221 28.79 -24.10 11.26
CA ASP A 221 29.90 -23.16 11.42
C ASP A 221 29.89 -22.01 10.38
N GLY A 222 28.91 -22.01 9.47
CA GLY A 222 28.75 -21.02 8.41
C GLY A 222 29.54 -21.30 7.13
N SER A 223 30.29 -22.41 7.06
CA SER A 223 31.08 -22.80 5.88
C SER A 223 30.28 -23.62 4.86
N HIS A 224 29.06 -23.18 4.54
CA HIS A 224 28.10 -23.92 3.72
C HIS A 224 28.68 -24.41 2.39
N ASP A 225 28.57 -25.71 2.19
CA ASP A 225 29.25 -26.43 1.14
C ASP A 225 28.41 -26.48 -0.15
N ILE A 226 28.90 -25.96 -1.28
CA ILE A 226 28.16 -26.05 -2.55
C ILE A 226 28.01 -27.51 -2.99
N ILE A 227 26.76 -27.97 -3.18
CA ILE A 227 26.46 -29.28 -3.75
C ILE A 227 26.59 -29.19 -5.26
N GLY A 228 25.90 -28.23 -5.87
CA GLY A 228 25.95 -27.93 -7.31
C GLY A 228 24.83 -26.97 -7.70
N GLY A 229 24.68 -26.69 -8.98
CA GLY A 229 23.61 -25.84 -9.47
C GLY A 229 23.34 -25.99 -10.96
N PHE A 230 22.34 -25.27 -11.45
CA PHE A 230 22.01 -25.18 -12.86
C PHE A 230 21.58 -23.76 -13.24
N THR A 231 21.54 -23.49 -14.53
CA THR A 231 21.03 -22.24 -15.09
C THR A 231 19.93 -22.55 -16.09
N THR A 232 18.88 -21.76 -16.07
CA THR A 232 17.73 -21.86 -16.99
C THR A 232 17.12 -20.47 -17.20
N THR A 233 15.98 -20.36 -17.87
CA THR A 233 15.21 -19.13 -18.02
C THR A 233 13.86 -19.28 -17.35
N VAL A 234 13.23 -18.16 -16.98
CA VAL A 234 11.84 -18.18 -16.46
C VAL A 234 10.88 -18.76 -17.50
N GLN A 235 11.12 -18.50 -18.79
CA GLN A 235 10.33 -19.05 -19.88
C GLN A 235 10.39 -20.59 -19.91
N GLU A 236 11.58 -21.18 -19.80
CA GLU A 236 11.73 -22.63 -19.74
C GLU A 236 11.06 -23.24 -18.51
N LEU A 237 11.09 -22.55 -17.35
CA LEU A 237 10.39 -23.00 -16.14
C LEU A 237 8.86 -22.96 -16.30
N ILE A 238 8.32 -21.97 -17.01
CA ILE A 238 6.88 -21.89 -17.32
C ILE A 238 6.47 -23.04 -18.25
N ASP A 239 7.29 -23.33 -19.25
CA ASP A 239 7.00 -24.35 -20.27
C ASP A 239 7.33 -25.78 -19.78
N ALA A 240 8.01 -25.90 -18.64
CA ALA A 240 8.41 -27.17 -18.07
C ALA A 240 7.19 -27.99 -17.60
N PRO A 241 7.08 -29.28 -17.98
CA PRO A 241 6.07 -30.15 -17.39
C PRO A 241 6.35 -30.36 -15.90
N THR A 242 5.30 -30.64 -15.11
CA THR A 242 5.43 -31.01 -13.70
C THR A 242 6.43 -32.15 -13.51
N GLY A 243 7.39 -31.93 -12.62
CA GLY A 243 8.45 -32.90 -12.34
C GLY A 243 9.62 -32.83 -13.32
N LYS A 244 9.71 -31.82 -14.20
CA LYS A 244 10.90 -31.57 -15.02
C LYS A 244 12.11 -31.40 -14.11
N GLU A 245 13.21 -32.04 -14.49
CA GLU A 245 14.45 -32.02 -13.72
C GLU A 245 15.62 -31.45 -14.51
N PHE A 246 16.50 -30.80 -13.75
CA PHE A 246 17.75 -30.20 -14.20
C PHE A 246 18.90 -30.89 -13.46
N PRO A 247 19.95 -31.32 -14.18
CA PRO A 247 21.16 -31.85 -13.54
C PRO A 247 21.80 -30.80 -12.63
N CYS A 248 22.06 -31.16 -11.38
CA CYS A 248 22.74 -30.30 -10.41
C CYS A 248 24.26 -30.42 -10.60
N ILE A 249 24.90 -29.39 -11.16
CA ILE A 249 26.31 -29.45 -11.59
C ILE A 249 27.20 -28.66 -10.63
N ASN A 250 28.19 -29.34 -10.06
CA ASN A 250 29.31 -28.72 -9.35
C ASN A 250 30.43 -28.40 -10.34
N GLN A 251 30.64 -27.11 -10.63
CA GLN A 251 31.60 -26.67 -11.64
C GLN A 251 33.05 -27.05 -11.29
N GLU A 252 33.43 -27.00 -10.01
CA GLU A 252 34.77 -27.40 -9.58
C GLU A 252 35.00 -28.90 -9.78
N LYS A 253 34.04 -29.74 -9.40
CA LYS A 253 34.16 -31.20 -9.60
C LYS A 253 34.17 -31.54 -11.09
N LYS A 254 33.35 -30.86 -11.90
CA LYS A 254 33.34 -31.05 -13.37
C LYS A 254 34.69 -30.72 -13.99
N ALA A 255 35.37 -29.68 -13.53
CA ALA A 255 36.72 -29.34 -13.98
C ALA A 255 37.79 -30.36 -13.54
N LYS A 256 37.65 -30.94 -12.33
CA LYS A 256 38.65 -31.84 -11.73
C LYS A 256 38.47 -33.32 -12.10
N LYS A 257 37.25 -33.79 -12.38
CA LYS A 257 36.91 -35.22 -12.54
C LYS A 257 36.34 -35.54 -13.93
N LYS A 258 37.12 -36.26 -14.75
CA LYS A 258 36.73 -36.64 -16.13
C LYS A 258 35.44 -37.47 -16.26
N LYS A 259 35.06 -38.23 -15.22
CA LYS A 259 33.84 -39.08 -15.20
C LYS A 259 32.71 -38.50 -14.36
N TYR A 260 32.76 -37.21 -14.01
CA TYR A 260 31.70 -36.57 -13.23
C TYR A 260 30.50 -36.25 -14.11
N GLU A 261 29.31 -36.71 -13.71
CA GLU A 261 28.05 -36.45 -14.43
C GLU A 261 27.25 -35.32 -13.79
N ASN A 262 26.90 -35.45 -12.51
CA ASN A 262 26.18 -34.45 -11.70
C ASN A 262 26.28 -34.80 -10.20
N SER A 263 25.81 -33.90 -9.35
CA SER A 263 25.69 -34.04 -7.89
C SER A 263 24.21 -34.18 -7.47
N GLY A 264 23.39 -34.80 -8.32
CA GLY A 264 21.95 -34.96 -8.16
C GLY A 264 21.14 -34.18 -9.19
N TYR A 265 19.84 -34.04 -8.93
CA TYR A 265 18.90 -33.32 -9.79
C TYR A 265 18.05 -32.37 -8.96
N VAL A 266 17.78 -31.19 -9.52
CA VAL A 266 16.76 -30.26 -8.99
C VAL A 266 15.58 -30.30 -9.94
N GLY A 267 14.38 -30.53 -9.41
CA GLY A 267 13.15 -30.58 -10.17
C GLY A 267 12.17 -29.48 -9.81
N VAL A 268 11.31 -29.14 -10.76
CA VAL A 268 10.22 -28.18 -10.62
C VAL A 268 8.88 -28.91 -10.68
N ASP A 269 8.13 -28.92 -9.59
CA ASP A 269 6.79 -29.50 -9.56
C ASP A 269 5.76 -28.52 -10.14
N SER A 270 5.91 -27.23 -9.82
CA SER A 270 5.03 -26.16 -10.32
C SER A 270 5.81 -24.86 -10.43
N PHE A 271 5.63 -24.19 -11.58
CA PHE A 271 6.06 -22.82 -11.80
C PHE A 271 4.97 -22.08 -12.56
N LYS A 272 4.17 -21.27 -11.86
CA LYS A 272 3.05 -20.54 -12.47
C LYS A 272 3.27 -19.04 -12.32
N VAL A 273 3.24 -18.32 -13.43
CA VAL A 273 3.25 -16.85 -13.40
C VAL A 273 1.82 -16.35 -13.41
N GLN A 274 1.47 -15.53 -12.43
CA GLN A 274 0.17 -14.90 -12.35
C GLN A 274 0.33 -13.39 -12.20
N LYS A 275 -0.60 -12.65 -12.82
CA LYS A 275 -0.73 -11.22 -12.56
C LYS A 275 -1.35 -11.04 -11.18
N VAL A 276 -0.76 -10.16 -10.38
CA VAL A 276 -1.29 -9.78 -9.07
C VAL A 276 -1.64 -8.31 -9.14
N ALA A 277 -2.92 -8.02 -8.89
CA ALA A 277 -3.38 -6.64 -8.80
C ALA A 277 -2.75 -5.97 -7.57
N SER A 278 -2.15 -4.80 -7.77
CA SER A 278 -1.66 -3.96 -6.68
C SER A 278 -2.83 -3.41 -5.85
N PHE A 279 -2.51 -2.91 -4.65
CA PHE A 279 -3.49 -2.16 -3.85
C PHE A 279 -4.11 -1.01 -4.66
N LEU A 280 -3.25 -0.23 -5.34
CA LEU A 280 -3.70 0.90 -6.13
C LEU A 280 -4.55 0.46 -7.33
N GLU A 281 -4.37 -0.71 -7.93
CA GLU A 281 -5.26 -1.25 -8.97
C GLU A 281 -6.66 -1.59 -8.46
N TYR A 282 -6.81 -1.98 -7.19
CA TYR A 282 -8.15 -2.16 -6.61
C TYR A 282 -8.83 -0.82 -6.41
N ILE A 283 -8.12 0.17 -5.85
CA ILE A 283 -8.62 1.55 -5.80
C ILE A 283 -8.90 2.01 -7.24
N TYR A 284 -7.97 1.72 -8.20
CA TYR A 284 -8.02 1.61 -9.69
C TYR A 284 -9.43 1.30 -10.24
N GLY A 285 -9.98 0.21 -9.72
CA GLY A 285 -11.27 -0.35 -10.10
C GLY A 285 -12.48 0.24 -9.39
N GLY A 286 -12.30 1.19 -8.47
CA GLY A 286 -13.39 1.77 -7.67
C GLY A 286 -13.65 1.04 -6.35
N MET A 287 -12.72 0.19 -5.89
CA MET A 287 -12.79 -0.38 -4.54
C MET A 287 -12.69 0.74 -3.50
N GLN A 288 -13.56 0.68 -2.51
CA GLN A 288 -13.59 1.60 -1.38
C GLN A 288 -13.16 0.90 -0.09
N ILE A 289 -12.71 1.67 0.89
CA ILE A 289 -12.38 1.17 2.22
C ILE A 289 -13.44 1.68 3.19
N ASN A 290 -14.34 0.79 3.59
CA ASN A 290 -15.33 1.12 4.62
C ASN A 290 -14.65 1.16 6.00
N PHE A 291 -14.81 2.28 6.71
CA PHE A 291 -14.29 2.47 8.06
C PHE A 291 -15.42 2.45 9.09
N THR A 292 -15.31 1.55 10.08
CA THR A 292 -16.24 1.45 11.22
C THR A 292 -15.47 1.57 12.53
N VAL A 293 -16.02 2.33 13.48
CA VAL A 293 -15.43 2.52 14.81
C VAL A 293 -16.28 1.84 15.86
N GLY A 294 -15.65 0.99 16.68
CA GLY A 294 -16.23 0.43 17.90
C GLY A 294 -15.43 0.89 19.12
N VAL A 295 -16.05 1.63 20.02
CA VAL A 295 -15.41 2.17 21.23
C VAL A 295 -15.83 1.39 22.47
N ASP A 296 -14.85 1.01 23.28
CA ASP A 296 -15.06 0.40 24.59
C ASP A 296 -15.54 1.48 25.57
N PHE A 297 -16.73 1.32 26.17
CA PHE A 297 -17.27 2.18 27.21
C PHE A 297 -17.39 1.45 28.56
N THR A 298 -16.47 0.52 28.83
CA THR A 298 -16.51 -0.25 30.07
C THR A 298 -15.95 0.50 31.27
N GLY A 299 -16.40 0.12 32.47
CA GLY A 299 -16.03 0.74 33.75
C GLY A 299 -14.53 0.66 34.06
N SER A 300 -13.78 -0.27 33.46
CA SER A 300 -12.31 -0.33 33.58
C SER A 300 -11.60 0.92 33.06
N ASN A 301 -12.25 1.73 32.21
CA ASN A 301 -11.70 2.99 31.72
C ASN A 301 -11.73 4.13 32.77
N GLY A 302 -12.44 3.94 33.89
CA GLY A 302 -12.60 4.94 34.95
C GLY A 302 -13.61 6.04 34.61
N ASP A 303 -14.12 6.72 35.63
CA ASP A 303 -15.15 7.77 35.50
C ASP A 303 -14.68 8.90 34.54
N PRO A 304 -15.36 9.16 33.41
CA PRO A 304 -14.94 10.14 32.41
C PRO A 304 -14.79 11.57 32.91
N ARG A 305 -15.36 11.90 34.08
CA ARG A 305 -15.21 13.21 34.73
C ARG A 305 -13.86 13.38 35.43
N GLN A 306 -13.15 12.28 35.62
CA GLN A 306 -11.88 12.25 36.35
C GLN A 306 -10.70 12.31 35.38
N PRO A 307 -9.68 13.15 35.62
CA PRO A 307 -8.53 13.32 34.73
C PRO A 307 -7.73 12.05 34.42
N GLN A 308 -7.78 11.04 35.30
CA GLN A 308 -7.12 9.75 35.13
C GLN A 308 -7.91 8.75 34.25
N SER A 309 -9.15 9.07 33.89
CA SER A 309 -9.94 8.21 33.00
C SER A 309 -9.34 8.20 31.59
N LEU A 310 -9.36 7.03 30.96
CA LEU A 310 -8.97 6.90 29.55
C LEU A 310 -9.93 7.63 28.60
N HIS A 311 -11.15 7.92 29.07
CA HIS A 311 -12.17 8.68 28.36
C HIS A 311 -12.21 10.17 28.72
N TYR A 312 -11.32 10.66 29.59
CA TYR A 312 -11.35 12.05 30.01
C TYR A 312 -11.28 12.99 28.81
N ILE A 313 -12.23 13.93 28.72
CA ILE A 313 -12.27 14.93 27.64
C ILE A 313 -11.51 16.17 28.11
N ASN A 314 -10.23 16.21 27.81
CA ASN A 314 -9.36 17.34 28.13
C ASN A 314 -9.55 18.46 27.07
N PRO A 315 -9.71 19.73 27.48
CA PRO A 315 -9.89 20.85 26.56
C PRO A 315 -8.66 21.18 25.70
N TYR A 316 -7.48 20.68 26.05
CA TYR A 316 -6.21 20.99 25.37
C TYR A 316 -5.61 19.81 24.60
N GLN A 317 -5.91 18.58 24.98
CA GLN A 317 -5.31 17.39 24.37
C GLN A 317 -6.34 16.26 24.19
N PRO A 318 -6.39 15.61 23.02
CA PRO A 318 -7.26 14.45 22.83
C PRO A 318 -6.80 13.28 23.71
N ASN A 319 -7.74 12.49 24.24
CA ASN A 319 -7.41 11.22 24.88
C ASN A 319 -7.01 10.14 23.85
N GLN A 320 -6.60 8.96 24.34
CA GLN A 320 -6.11 7.87 23.49
C GLN A 320 -7.15 7.38 22.47
N TYR A 321 -8.44 7.36 22.82
CA TYR A 321 -9.50 6.98 21.89
C TYR A 321 -9.65 8.02 20.77
N GLN A 322 -9.69 9.31 21.10
CA GLN A 322 -9.76 10.38 20.10
C GLN A 322 -8.53 10.37 19.18
N GLN A 323 -7.33 10.15 19.74
CA GLN A 323 -6.10 10.03 18.96
C GLN A 323 -6.15 8.85 17.99
N ALA A 324 -6.61 7.68 18.44
CA ALA A 324 -6.73 6.49 17.60
C ALA A 324 -7.76 6.66 16.48
N ILE A 325 -8.95 7.19 16.81
CA ILE A 325 -10.02 7.49 15.82
C ILE A 325 -9.48 8.47 14.77
N GLN A 326 -8.80 9.54 15.20
CA GLN A 326 -8.23 10.52 14.27
C GLN A 326 -7.11 9.91 13.42
N ALA A 327 -6.18 9.17 14.00
CA ALA A 327 -5.02 8.65 13.28
C ALA A 327 -5.40 7.63 12.21
N VAL A 328 -6.26 6.66 12.54
CA VAL A 328 -6.71 5.64 11.58
C VAL A 328 -7.73 6.24 10.61
N GLY A 329 -8.72 6.97 11.15
CA GLY A 329 -9.80 7.53 10.35
C GLY A 329 -9.32 8.56 9.33
N ALA A 330 -8.31 9.36 9.67
CA ALA A 330 -7.79 10.37 8.75
C ALA A 330 -7.18 9.77 7.48
N VAL A 331 -6.64 8.55 7.57
CA VAL A 331 -6.13 7.78 6.44
C VAL A 331 -7.29 7.13 5.69
N CYS A 332 -8.12 6.35 6.39
CA CYS A 332 -9.16 5.54 5.74
C CYS A 332 -10.21 6.39 5.01
N GLN A 333 -10.56 7.56 5.55
CA GLN A 333 -11.65 8.36 5.00
C GLN A 333 -11.43 8.80 3.56
N ASP A 334 -10.18 8.88 3.09
CA ASP A 334 -9.87 9.32 1.73
C ASP A 334 -10.23 8.28 0.66
N TYR A 335 -10.47 7.04 1.07
CA TYR A 335 -10.83 5.90 0.21
C TYR A 335 -12.30 5.51 0.34
N ASP A 336 -13.10 6.35 1.01
CA ASP A 336 -14.55 6.23 1.09
C ASP A 336 -15.21 7.46 0.45
N THR A 337 -16.16 7.22 -0.44
CA THR A 337 -16.76 8.25 -1.29
C THR A 337 -17.79 9.08 -0.53
N ASP A 338 -18.62 8.45 0.31
CA ASP A 338 -19.67 9.16 1.04
C ASP A 338 -19.17 9.71 2.39
N LYS A 339 -18.07 9.15 2.91
CA LYS A 339 -17.45 9.49 4.19
C LYS A 339 -18.45 9.39 5.34
N LEU A 340 -19.40 8.46 5.24
CA LEU A 340 -20.35 8.12 6.28
C LEU A 340 -19.85 6.89 7.00
N PHE A 341 -19.47 7.06 8.27
CA PHE A 341 -18.81 5.99 9.04
C PHE A 341 -19.68 5.55 10.21
N PRO A 342 -19.99 4.25 10.33
CA PRO A 342 -20.65 3.71 11.51
C PRO A 342 -19.82 3.93 12.77
N ALA A 343 -20.46 4.49 13.78
CA ALA A 343 -19.83 4.86 15.05
C ALA A 343 -20.57 4.16 16.19
N LEU A 344 -19.99 3.08 16.71
CA LEU A 344 -20.60 2.18 17.69
C LEU A 344 -19.85 2.20 19.03
N GLY A 345 -20.57 1.94 20.11
CA GLY A 345 -20.02 1.72 21.45
C GLY A 345 -20.43 0.35 22.01
N PHE A 346 -19.66 -0.16 22.98
CA PHE A 346 -19.99 -1.39 23.70
C PHE A 346 -19.59 -1.33 25.18
N GLY A 347 -20.32 -2.06 26.04
CA GLY A 347 -19.97 -2.20 27.46
C GLY A 347 -20.49 -1.09 28.36
N ALA A 348 -21.58 -0.42 27.97
CA ALA A 348 -22.18 0.67 28.75
C ALA A 348 -23.63 0.36 29.13
N LYS A 349 -24.09 0.96 30.22
CA LYS A 349 -25.51 1.03 30.58
C LYS A 349 -26.12 2.30 29.96
N LEU A 350 -27.16 2.12 29.16
CA LEU A 350 -27.84 3.20 28.43
C LEU A 350 -28.90 3.88 29.31
N ALA A 351 -29.55 4.92 28.79
CA ALA A 351 -30.54 5.73 29.52
C ALA A 351 -31.77 4.93 29.99
N ASP A 352 -32.09 3.81 29.32
CA ASP A 352 -33.15 2.88 29.72
C ASP A 352 -32.71 1.94 30.86
N GLY A 353 -31.46 2.05 31.31
CA GLY A 353 -30.88 1.21 32.35
C GLY A 353 -30.44 -0.17 31.88
N GLN A 354 -30.48 -0.48 30.58
CA GLN A 354 -29.99 -1.75 30.06
C GLN A 354 -28.51 -1.66 29.71
N VAL A 355 -27.77 -2.74 29.98
CA VAL A 355 -26.38 -2.88 29.55
C VAL A 355 -26.39 -3.29 28.09
N SER A 356 -25.69 -2.52 27.26
CA SER A 356 -25.52 -2.81 25.84
C SER A 356 -24.06 -3.05 25.48
N HIS A 357 -23.85 -4.04 24.63
CA HIS A 357 -22.56 -4.36 24.00
C HIS A 357 -22.53 -3.98 22.51
N GLU A 358 -23.54 -3.25 22.05
CA GLU A 358 -23.62 -2.64 20.72
C GLU A 358 -24.67 -1.53 20.74
N PHE A 359 -24.25 -0.28 20.58
CA PHE A 359 -25.16 0.86 20.45
C PHE A 359 -24.54 1.93 19.57
N ALA A 360 -25.39 2.70 18.88
CA ALA A 360 -24.95 3.81 18.06
C ALA A 360 -24.51 4.99 18.93
N MET A 361 -23.29 5.49 18.76
CA MET A 361 -22.75 6.62 19.54
C MET A 361 -23.50 7.93 19.25
N ASN A 362 -24.13 8.04 18.08
CA ASN A 362 -25.00 9.16 17.73
C ASN A 362 -26.43 9.02 18.31
N PHE A 363 -26.72 7.97 19.08
CA PHE A 363 -28.03 7.61 19.64
C PHE A 363 -29.15 7.41 18.60
N ASN A 364 -28.79 7.15 17.34
CA ASN A 364 -29.72 6.76 16.28
C ASN A 364 -29.47 5.30 15.89
N PRO A 365 -30.16 4.32 16.53
CA PRO A 365 -29.91 2.91 16.28
C PRO A 365 -30.33 2.48 14.86
N GLN A 366 -31.20 3.23 14.18
CA GLN A 366 -31.56 2.98 12.78
C GLN A 366 -30.51 3.48 11.80
N ASN A 367 -29.67 4.44 12.20
CA ASN A 367 -28.62 5.01 11.36
C ASN A 367 -27.39 5.41 12.21
N PRO A 368 -26.45 4.47 12.44
CA PRO A 368 -25.26 4.73 13.25
C PRO A 368 -24.17 5.54 12.53
N TYR A 369 -24.44 6.04 11.31
CA TYR A 369 -23.45 6.68 10.47
C TYR A 369 -23.19 8.14 10.89
N CYS A 370 -21.92 8.52 10.92
CA CYS A 370 -21.43 9.85 11.22
C CYS A 370 -20.75 10.46 10.00
N ALA A 371 -20.93 11.77 9.78
CA ALA A 371 -20.30 12.50 8.68
C ALA A 371 -18.81 12.77 8.96
N GLY A 372 -17.95 11.99 8.33
CA GLY A 372 -16.50 12.08 8.44
C GLY A 372 -15.97 11.75 9.84
N ILE A 373 -14.65 11.85 9.99
CA ILE A 373 -13.98 11.59 11.28
C ILE A 373 -14.39 12.63 12.34
N HIS A 374 -14.65 13.86 11.93
CA HIS A 374 -15.17 14.90 12.81
C HIS A 374 -16.52 14.49 13.43
N GLY A 375 -17.45 13.97 12.63
CA GLY A 375 -18.74 13.49 13.13
C GLY A 375 -18.61 12.32 14.10
N ILE A 376 -17.65 11.41 13.90
CA ILE A 376 -17.38 10.32 14.85
C ILE A 376 -16.89 10.90 16.20
N LEU A 377 -15.95 11.84 16.16
CA LEU A 377 -15.40 12.46 17.37
C LEU A 377 -16.47 13.25 18.14
N GLU A 378 -17.35 13.97 17.43
CA GLU A 378 -18.50 14.65 18.03
C GLU A 378 -19.48 13.65 18.66
N ALA A 379 -19.82 12.56 17.96
CA ALA A 379 -20.68 11.51 18.50
C ALA A 379 -20.07 10.87 19.75
N TYR A 380 -18.77 10.57 19.74
CA TYR A 380 -18.04 10.03 20.89
C TYR A 380 -18.10 10.97 22.10
N GLN A 381 -17.79 12.27 21.91
CA GLN A 381 -17.82 13.28 22.98
C GLN A 381 -19.23 13.47 23.57
N ASN A 382 -20.26 13.42 22.72
CA ASN A 382 -21.65 13.50 23.17
C ASN A 382 -22.12 12.21 23.86
N CYS A 383 -21.60 11.06 23.44
CA CYS A 383 -21.97 9.76 23.95
C CYS A 383 -21.43 9.52 25.36
N ILE A 384 -20.14 9.82 25.58
CA ILE A 384 -19.44 9.48 26.82
C ILE A 384 -20.05 10.13 28.08
N ILE A 385 -20.71 11.28 27.93
CA ILE A 385 -21.37 11.98 29.05
C ILE A 385 -22.82 11.53 29.30
N LYS A 386 -23.40 10.74 28.38
CA LYS A 386 -24.81 10.30 28.44
C LYS A 386 -24.99 8.83 28.81
N VAL A 387 -23.92 8.03 28.75
CA VAL A 387 -23.93 6.62 29.13
C VAL A 387 -23.27 6.42 30.49
N GLN A 388 -23.63 5.35 31.19
CA GLN A 388 -22.90 4.92 32.38
C GLN A 388 -21.94 3.80 31.99
N LEU A 389 -20.64 4.00 32.21
CA LEU A 389 -19.65 2.95 31.94
C LEU A 389 -19.94 1.70 32.75
N TRP A 390 -19.93 0.52 32.11
CA TRP A 390 -20.33 -0.73 32.74
C TRP A 390 -19.48 -1.93 32.28
N GLY A 391 -19.93 -3.16 32.44
CA GLY A 391 -19.18 -4.33 31.98
C GLY A 391 -20.05 -5.55 31.76
N PRO A 392 -19.47 -6.65 31.26
CA PRO A 392 -18.03 -6.85 30.97
C PRO A 392 -17.58 -6.24 29.62
N THR A 393 -16.29 -6.33 29.33
CA THR A 393 -15.75 -6.04 27.99
C THR A 393 -16.15 -7.15 27.02
N ASN A 394 -17.04 -6.85 26.08
CA ASN A 394 -17.47 -7.78 25.04
C ASN A 394 -17.62 -7.05 23.70
N ALA A 395 -16.62 -7.18 22.84
CA ALA A 395 -16.61 -6.59 21.50
C ALA A 395 -17.21 -7.52 20.42
N ALA A 396 -17.60 -8.76 20.78
CA ALA A 396 -18.11 -9.73 19.81
C ALA A 396 -19.34 -9.22 19.03
N PRO A 397 -20.33 -8.53 19.64
CA PRO A 397 -21.45 -7.96 18.90
C PRO A 397 -21.02 -6.99 17.80
N ILE A 398 -20.08 -6.08 18.08
CA ILE A 398 -19.50 -5.16 17.10
C ILE A 398 -18.84 -5.94 15.94
N ILE A 399 -18.05 -6.97 16.25
CA ILE A 399 -17.38 -7.79 15.23
C ILE A 399 -18.42 -8.49 14.34
N TYR A 400 -19.47 -9.09 14.94
CA TYR A 400 -20.54 -9.72 14.18
C TYR A 400 -21.34 -8.73 13.34
N HIS A 401 -21.54 -7.51 13.84
CA HIS A 401 -22.19 -6.44 13.10
C HIS A 401 -21.41 -6.09 11.83
N VAL A 402 -20.11 -5.86 11.94
CA VAL A 402 -19.23 -5.57 10.80
C VAL A 402 -19.17 -6.77 9.85
N ALA A 403 -19.09 -7.99 10.36
CA ALA A 403 -19.09 -9.20 9.54
C ALA A 403 -20.38 -9.36 8.70
N ARG A 404 -21.55 -9.01 9.26
CA ARG A 404 -22.82 -9.02 8.51
C ARG A 404 -22.85 -7.99 7.39
N PHE A 405 -22.28 -6.80 7.59
CA PHE A 405 -22.15 -5.81 6.52
C PHE A 405 -21.24 -6.29 5.41
N ALA A 406 -20.11 -6.91 5.74
CA ALA A 406 -19.19 -7.46 4.76
C ALA A 406 -19.85 -8.58 3.93
N ASP A 407 -20.58 -9.49 4.58
CA ASP A 407 -21.33 -10.56 3.89
C ASP A 407 -22.46 -10.00 3.00
N ALA A 408 -23.19 -8.99 3.46
CA ALA A 408 -24.22 -8.32 2.65
C ALA A 408 -23.61 -7.66 1.40
N ALA A 409 -22.51 -6.91 1.56
CA ALA A 409 -21.80 -6.28 0.44
C ALA A 409 -21.31 -7.31 -0.59
N GLN A 410 -20.74 -8.44 -0.12
CA GLN A 410 -20.29 -9.52 -0.99
C GLN A 410 -21.42 -10.13 -1.82
N ARG A 411 -22.60 -10.33 -1.23
CA ARG A 411 -23.77 -10.86 -1.95
C ARG A 411 -24.32 -9.89 -3.00
N GLU A 412 -24.35 -8.60 -2.69
CA GLU A 412 -24.73 -7.57 -3.66
C GLU A 412 -23.79 -7.51 -4.86
N GLU A 413 -22.50 -7.73 -4.63
CA GLU A 413 -21.48 -7.72 -5.68
C GLU A 413 -21.60 -8.94 -6.60
N GLN A 414 -21.85 -10.14 -6.04
CA GLN A 414 -22.15 -11.35 -6.81
C GLN A 414 -23.40 -11.19 -7.67
N ALA A 415 -24.43 -10.50 -7.16
CA ALA A 415 -25.65 -10.23 -7.91
C ALA A 415 -25.44 -9.27 -9.10
N LYS A 416 -24.36 -8.48 -9.10
CA LYS A 416 -23.99 -7.57 -10.20
C LYS A 416 -23.18 -8.25 -11.31
N GLY A 417 -22.86 -9.55 -11.19
CA GLY A 417 -22.25 -10.34 -12.25
C GLY A 417 -20.75 -10.08 -12.48
N ALA A 418 -20.03 -9.57 -11.49
CA ALA A 418 -18.57 -9.47 -11.55
C ALA A 418 -17.94 -10.87 -11.38
N HIS A 419 -17.34 -11.38 -12.46
CA HIS A 419 -16.52 -12.60 -12.48
C HIS A 419 -15.04 -12.26 -12.55
#